data_AF-A0A6L7MWN1-F1
#
_entry.id   AF-A0A6L7MWN1-F1
#
_cell.length_a   1.000
_cell.length_b   1.000
_cell.length_c   1.000
_cell.angle_alpha   90.00
_cell.angle_beta   90.00
_cell.angle_gamma   90.00
#
_symmetry.space_group_name_H-M   'P 1'
#
loop_
_entity.id
_entity.type
_entity.pdbx_description
1 polymer ?
#
loop_
_entity_poly.entity_id
_entity_poly.type
_entity_poly.pdbx_seq_one_letter_code
_entity_poly.pdbx_strand_id
1 'polypeptide(L)'
;MRARALVERARTLPAFGRASRPRRQARNRASEGVQVTEPTDLHEHLIDIVGRSGDAILEVYATDFEVTGKADNSPLTQADLAAHRVIAEGLAERDPTTPIISEESDPPPFAERRHWQRCWLVDPLDGTREFVNRNGEFTVNIALIEDGVPTLGVVGVPVQQRIFLGDCNPARHAAYVVEASGRHELRTRPYSPPGITVVASRSHGGTRLEAWLQTLATTFGEVHRTPVGSSLKFCLLAEGRADFYPRLGPTSEWDIAAASAVLAAAGGIVRQFDGTPVPYNAKESFLNPEFYAAADASHPWQKHLPPLPR
;
A
#
# COMPACT_ATOMS: atom_id res chain seq x y z
N MET A 1 25.66 7.24 7.94
CA MET A 1 25.02 8.22 8.86
C MET A 1 23.51 8.38 8.66
N ARG A 2 23.00 8.62 7.44
CA ARG A 2 21.56 8.89 7.22
C ARG A 2 20.61 7.72 7.60
N ALA A 3 20.94 6.48 7.25
CA ALA A 3 20.12 5.31 7.57
C ALA A 3 20.02 5.04 9.08
N ARG A 4 21.17 5.03 9.79
CA ARG A 4 21.20 4.87 11.24
C ARG A 4 20.37 5.93 11.98
N ALA A 5 20.45 7.19 11.55
CA ALA A 5 19.63 8.26 12.13
C ALA A 5 18.12 8.05 11.88
N LEU A 6 17.73 7.53 10.71
CA LEU A 6 16.33 7.16 10.42
C LEU A 6 15.86 6.00 11.31
N VAL A 7 16.70 4.97 11.50
CA VAL A 7 16.39 3.83 12.38
C VAL A 7 16.36 4.24 13.84
N GLU A 8 17.30 5.04 14.31
CA GLU A 8 17.30 5.58 15.69
C GLU A 8 16.02 6.37 15.95
N ARG A 9 15.60 7.21 15.00
CA ARG A 9 14.33 7.93 15.10
C ARG A 9 13.12 7.01 15.09
N ALA A 10 13.15 5.90 14.33
CA ALA A 10 12.09 4.90 14.37
C ALA A 10 12.05 4.18 15.73
N ARG A 11 13.21 3.85 16.31
CA ARG A 11 13.35 3.16 17.61
C ARG A 11 13.00 4.03 18.82
N THR A 12 13.03 5.35 18.70
CA THR A 12 12.56 6.26 19.77
C THR A 12 11.05 6.45 19.78
N LEU A 13 10.34 5.99 18.74
CA LEU A 13 8.89 5.93 18.73
C LEU A 13 8.42 4.67 19.49
N PRO A 14 7.26 4.71 20.16
CA PRO A 14 6.71 3.54 20.83
C PRO A 14 6.51 2.39 19.83
N ALA A 15 7.03 1.20 20.15
CA ALA A 15 6.82 0.01 19.33
C ALA A 15 5.33 -0.33 19.20
N PHE A 16 4.94 -0.83 18.03
CA PHE A 16 3.59 -1.32 17.77
C PHE A 16 3.22 -2.46 18.73
N GLY A 17 1.97 -2.49 19.20
CA GLY A 17 1.42 -3.65 19.91
C GLY A 17 1.37 -3.59 21.44
N ARG A 18 1.67 -2.47 22.10
CA ARG A 18 1.31 -2.25 23.53
C ARG A 18 0.28 -1.14 23.73
N ALA A 19 -0.75 -1.10 22.89
CA ALA A 19 -1.90 -0.24 23.15
C ALA A 19 -2.80 -0.89 24.21
N SER A 20 -2.91 -0.23 25.37
CA SER A 20 -3.89 -0.57 26.40
C SER A 20 -5.31 -0.34 25.86
N ARG A 21 -6.24 -1.25 26.14
CA ARG A 21 -7.66 -1.16 25.75
C ARG A 21 -8.20 0.28 25.97
N PRO A 22 -8.79 0.93 24.96
CA PRO A 22 -9.37 2.25 25.16
C PRO A 22 -10.63 2.15 26.04
N ARG A 23 -10.80 3.13 26.95
CA ARG A 23 -12.02 3.28 27.76
C ARG A 23 -13.21 3.61 26.85
N ARG A 24 -14.27 2.82 26.94
CA ARG A 24 -15.59 3.08 26.34
C ARG A 24 -16.04 4.52 26.63
N GLN A 25 -16.22 5.32 25.58
CA GLN A 25 -17.14 6.46 25.62
C GLN A 25 -18.24 6.23 24.59
N ALA A 26 -19.48 6.24 25.08
CA ALA A 26 -20.67 6.20 24.25
C ALA A 26 -20.93 7.57 23.65
N ARG A 27 -21.28 7.64 22.35
CA ARG A 27 -22.41 8.47 21.89
C ARG A 27 -22.81 8.25 20.43
N ASN A 28 -24.13 8.31 20.26
CA ASN A 28 -24.96 8.27 19.05
C ASN A 28 -24.62 9.35 18.02
N ARG A 29 -24.73 9.00 16.73
CA ARG A 29 -25.69 9.59 15.76
C ARG A 29 -25.72 8.78 14.46
N ALA A 30 -26.93 8.56 13.94
CA ALA A 30 -27.18 7.91 12.67
C ALA A 30 -26.83 8.85 11.50
N SER A 31 -25.97 8.35 10.62
CA SER A 31 -25.83 8.77 9.23
C SER A 31 -25.63 7.48 8.43
N GLU A 32 -26.38 7.28 7.36
CA GLU A 32 -26.18 6.20 6.39
C GLU A 32 -24.81 6.38 5.72
N GLY A 33 -23.80 5.80 6.34
CA GLY A 33 -22.43 5.70 5.87
C GLY A 33 -21.88 4.39 6.44
N VAL A 34 -20.99 3.74 5.70
CA VAL A 34 -20.37 2.47 6.11
C VAL A 34 -19.74 2.68 7.49
N GLN A 35 -20.29 2.03 8.52
CA GLN A 35 -19.79 2.18 9.89
C GLN A 35 -18.48 1.41 10.02
N VAL A 36 -17.41 2.10 10.42
CA VAL A 36 -16.15 1.47 10.80
C VAL A 36 -16.41 0.59 12.02
N THR A 37 -16.15 -0.71 11.89
CA THR A 37 -16.30 -1.68 12.99
C THR A 37 -15.09 -1.66 13.91
N GLU A 38 -15.27 -2.05 15.17
CA GLU A 38 -14.15 -2.26 16.08
C GLU A 38 -13.11 -3.24 15.48
N PRO A 39 -11.80 -3.00 15.67
CA PRO A 39 -10.75 -3.83 15.10
C PRO A 39 -10.84 -5.29 15.54
N THR A 40 -10.67 -6.19 14.58
CA THR A 40 -10.82 -7.64 14.78
C THR A 40 -9.49 -8.29 15.19
N ASP A 41 -9.56 -9.51 15.75
CA ASP A 41 -8.35 -10.30 16.04
C ASP A 41 -7.49 -10.54 14.78
N LEU A 42 -8.11 -10.64 13.60
CA LEU A 42 -7.38 -10.75 12.32
C LEU A 42 -6.62 -9.46 12.02
N HIS A 43 -7.25 -8.30 12.23
CA HIS A 43 -6.61 -7.00 12.02
C HIS A 43 -5.39 -6.83 12.92
N GLU A 44 -5.53 -7.11 14.21
CA GLU A 44 -4.41 -7.00 15.16
C GLU A 44 -3.27 -7.98 14.81
N HIS A 45 -3.60 -9.19 14.38
CA HIS A 45 -2.60 -10.18 13.95
C HIS A 45 -1.80 -9.71 12.72
N LEU A 46 -2.48 -9.15 11.71
CA LEU A 46 -1.79 -8.63 10.52
C LEU A 46 -0.93 -7.40 10.84
N ILE A 47 -1.39 -6.53 11.75
CA ILE A 47 -0.61 -5.38 12.22
C ILE A 47 0.67 -5.86 12.94
N ASP A 48 0.56 -6.90 13.78
CA ASP A 48 1.71 -7.51 14.44
C ASP A 48 2.71 -8.11 13.44
N ILE A 49 2.23 -8.89 12.46
CA ILE A 49 3.09 -9.45 11.39
C ILE A 49 3.83 -8.33 10.67
N VAL A 50 3.11 -7.31 10.19
CA VAL A 50 3.71 -6.18 9.45
C VAL A 50 4.70 -5.40 10.32
N GLY A 51 4.40 -5.22 11.61
CA GLY A 51 5.31 -4.61 12.57
C GLY A 51 6.62 -5.39 12.70
N ARG A 52 6.53 -6.70 12.95
CA ARG A 52 7.70 -7.59 13.06
C ARG A 52 8.51 -7.67 11.77
N SER A 53 7.86 -7.71 10.61
CA SER A 53 8.53 -7.67 9.31
C SER A 53 9.28 -6.35 9.13
N GLY A 54 8.65 -5.24 9.50
CA GLY A 54 9.30 -3.92 9.51
C GLY A 54 10.54 -3.89 10.40
N ASP A 55 10.47 -4.45 11.61
CA ASP A 55 11.60 -4.54 12.52
C ASP A 55 12.75 -5.37 11.93
N ALA A 56 12.45 -6.52 11.33
CA ALA A 56 13.45 -7.36 10.65
C ALA A 56 14.15 -6.62 9.49
N ILE A 57 13.41 -5.84 8.71
CA ILE A 57 13.98 -4.98 7.65
C ILE A 57 14.88 -3.90 8.26
N LEU A 58 14.44 -3.27 9.37
CA LEU A 58 15.18 -2.20 10.02
C LEU A 58 16.50 -2.68 10.66
N GLU A 59 16.59 -3.94 11.09
CA GLU A 59 17.85 -4.55 11.54
C GLU A 59 18.90 -4.55 10.42
N VAL A 60 18.53 -5.03 9.22
CA VAL A 60 19.43 -5.04 8.06
C VAL A 60 19.69 -3.62 7.57
N TYR A 61 18.66 -2.77 7.53
CA TYR A 61 18.77 -1.36 7.15
C TYR A 61 19.62 -0.54 8.13
N ALA A 62 19.87 -0.98 9.36
CA ALA A 62 20.79 -0.30 10.26
C ALA A 62 22.27 -0.58 9.94
N THR A 63 22.56 -1.66 9.22
CA THR A 63 23.93 -2.06 8.86
C THR A 63 24.54 -1.14 7.80
N ASP A 64 25.86 -1.06 7.76
CA ASP A 64 26.56 -0.38 6.68
C ASP A 64 26.68 -1.32 5.48
N PHE A 65 26.16 -0.89 4.34
CA PHE A 65 26.33 -1.60 3.08
C PHE A 65 26.54 -0.63 1.93
N GLU A 66 27.46 -0.98 1.04
CA GLU A 66 27.69 -0.25 -0.21
C GLU A 66 26.73 -0.73 -1.29
N VAL A 67 26.35 0.18 -2.20
CA VAL A 67 25.58 -0.15 -3.41
C VAL A 67 26.53 -0.81 -4.41
N THR A 68 27.01 -2.01 -4.10
CA THR A 68 27.75 -2.85 -5.04
C THR A 68 26.79 -3.87 -5.62
N GLY A 69 26.88 -4.11 -6.93
CA GLY A 69 25.83 -4.73 -7.75
C GLY A 69 25.29 -6.06 -7.23
N LYS A 70 24.10 -6.43 -7.73
CA LYS A 70 23.34 -7.66 -7.41
C LYS A 70 24.26 -8.89 -7.38
N ALA A 71 24.72 -9.25 -6.19
CA ALA A 71 25.21 -10.58 -5.87
C ALA A 71 24.18 -11.23 -4.95
N ASP A 72 24.06 -12.56 -5.00
CA ASP A 72 23.03 -13.39 -4.35
C ASP A 72 23.03 -13.39 -2.80
N ASN A 73 23.51 -12.32 -2.16
CA ASN A 73 23.49 -12.08 -0.71
C ASN A 73 23.43 -10.58 -0.38
N SER A 74 22.86 -9.77 -1.27
CA SER A 74 22.76 -8.33 -1.04
C SER A 74 21.98 -8.02 0.25
N PRO A 75 22.27 -6.90 0.95
CA PRO A 75 21.50 -6.46 2.11
C PRO A 75 20.01 -6.28 1.82
N LEU A 76 19.66 -5.93 0.58
CA LEU A 76 18.27 -5.92 0.13
C LEU A 76 17.69 -7.33 0.24
N THR A 77 18.28 -8.30 -0.46
CA THR A 77 17.88 -9.73 -0.42
C THR A 77 17.78 -10.27 1.02
N GLN A 78 18.69 -9.89 1.91
CA GLN A 78 18.61 -10.30 3.32
C GLN A 78 17.40 -9.69 4.04
N ALA A 79 17.11 -8.41 3.80
CA ALA A 79 15.96 -7.73 4.39
C ALA A 79 14.63 -8.29 3.84
N ASP A 80 14.55 -8.49 2.53
CA ASP A 80 13.42 -9.12 1.83
C ASP A 80 13.13 -10.52 2.39
N LEU A 81 14.13 -11.40 2.44
CA LEU A 81 13.98 -12.76 2.96
C LEU A 81 13.61 -12.78 4.45
N ALA A 82 14.15 -11.86 5.25
CA ALA A 82 13.82 -11.77 6.67
C ALA A 82 12.35 -11.36 6.88
N ALA A 83 11.88 -10.35 6.14
CA ALA A 83 10.49 -9.94 6.15
C ALA A 83 9.56 -11.05 5.63
N HIS A 84 9.94 -11.71 4.53
CA HIS A 84 9.17 -12.78 3.92
C HIS A 84 8.91 -13.93 4.90
N ARG A 85 9.94 -14.38 5.64
CA ARG A 85 9.79 -15.45 6.65
C ARG A 85 8.79 -15.08 7.74
N VAL A 86 8.91 -13.87 8.29
CA VAL A 86 7.98 -13.36 9.31
C VAL A 86 6.54 -13.35 8.80
N ILE A 87 6.33 -12.92 7.55
CA ILE A 87 5.00 -12.88 6.92
C ILE A 87 4.46 -14.29 6.69
N ALA A 88 5.25 -15.16 6.08
CA ALA A 88 4.84 -16.51 5.73
C ALA A 88 4.47 -17.33 6.98
N GLU A 89 5.30 -17.28 8.02
CA GLU A 89 5.03 -17.95 9.30
C GLU A 89 3.78 -17.39 9.96
N GLY A 90 3.68 -16.06 10.08
CA GLY A 90 2.54 -15.42 10.73
C GLY A 90 1.21 -15.65 10.00
N LEU A 91 1.20 -15.64 8.67
CA LEU A 91 0.01 -15.95 7.89
C LEU A 91 -0.38 -17.43 8.03
N ALA A 92 0.60 -18.34 7.97
CA ALA A 92 0.35 -19.78 8.13
C ALA A 92 -0.21 -20.14 9.52
N GLU A 93 0.21 -19.45 10.58
CA GLU A 93 -0.33 -19.65 11.94
C GLU A 93 -1.83 -19.32 12.04
N ARG A 94 -2.31 -18.32 11.31
CA ARG A 94 -3.67 -17.80 11.44
C ARG A 94 -4.62 -18.26 10.33
N ASP A 95 -4.10 -18.47 9.13
CA ASP A 95 -4.85 -18.84 7.92
C ASP A 95 -4.04 -19.87 7.09
N PRO A 96 -3.83 -21.09 7.62
CA PRO A 96 -2.97 -22.10 6.99
C PRO A 96 -3.49 -22.62 5.65
N THR A 97 -4.76 -22.36 5.32
CA THR A 97 -5.41 -22.88 4.11
C THR A 97 -5.35 -21.93 2.93
N THR A 98 -5.13 -20.63 3.17
CA THR A 98 -5.11 -19.64 2.09
C THR A 98 -3.72 -19.59 1.46
N PRO A 99 -3.59 -19.86 0.15
CA PRO A 99 -2.30 -19.80 -0.53
C PRO A 99 -1.66 -18.41 -0.46
N ILE A 100 -0.34 -18.35 -0.43
CA ILE A 100 0.44 -17.10 -0.43
C ILE A 100 1.16 -16.98 -1.77
N ILE A 101 1.01 -15.82 -2.41
CA ILE A 101 1.82 -15.38 -3.55
C ILE A 101 2.69 -14.24 -3.02
N SER A 102 4.01 -14.43 -3.03
CA SER A 102 4.98 -13.41 -2.60
C SER A 102 5.99 -13.12 -3.71
N GLU A 103 6.50 -11.89 -3.79
CA GLU A 103 7.63 -11.55 -4.68
C GLU A 103 8.82 -12.50 -4.52
N GLU A 104 9.13 -12.85 -3.26
CA GLU A 104 10.26 -13.72 -2.87
C GLU A 104 10.00 -15.23 -3.03
N SER A 105 8.84 -15.63 -3.57
CA SER A 105 8.48 -17.05 -3.73
C SER A 105 8.07 -17.34 -5.17
N ASP A 106 8.43 -18.51 -5.69
CA ASP A 106 7.89 -18.98 -6.97
C ASP A 106 6.41 -19.35 -6.80
N PRO A 107 5.47 -18.59 -7.41
CA PRO A 107 4.07 -18.93 -7.31
C PRO A 107 3.74 -20.13 -8.21
N PRO A 108 2.72 -20.93 -7.86
CA PRO A 108 2.25 -22.00 -8.73
C PRO A 108 1.85 -21.48 -10.13
N PRO A 109 1.94 -22.33 -11.17
CA PRO A 109 1.56 -21.96 -12.53
C PRO A 109 0.14 -21.40 -12.60
N PHE A 110 -0.11 -20.46 -13.52
CA PHE A 110 -1.44 -19.83 -13.65
C PHE A 110 -2.57 -20.84 -13.84
N ALA A 111 -2.33 -21.95 -14.54
CA ALA A 111 -3.30 -23.02 -14.74
C ALA A 111 -3.86 -23.59 -13.42
N GLU A 112 -3.10 -23.54 -12.34
CA GLU A 112 -3.52 -23.95 -11.00
C GLU A 112 -4.21 -22.80 -10.26
N ARG A 113 -3.52 -21.67 -10.11
CA ARG A 113 -3.98 -20.53 -9.30
C ARG A 113 -5.18 -19.78 -9.87
N ARG A 114 -5.50 -19.93 -11.16
CA ARG A 114 -6.70 -19.33 -11.80
C ARG A 114 -8.02 -19.81 -11.20
N HIS A 115 -7.99 -20.91 -10.43
CA HIS A 115 -9.17 -21.48 -9.77
C HIS A 115 -9.28 -21.07 -8.30
N TRP A 116 -8.29 -20.37 -7.76
CA TRP A 116 -8.32 -19.91 -6.38
C TRP A 116 -9.31 -18.77 -6.23
N GLN A 117 -10.28 -18.95 -5.34
CA GLN A 117 -11.21 -17.89 -4.93
C GLN A 117 -10.54 -16.90 -3.98
N ARG A 118 -9.48 -17.33 -3.30
CA ARG A 118 -8.82 -16.54 -2.27
C ARG A 118 -7.32 -16.83 -2.22
N CYS A 119 -6.51 -15.79 -2.10
CA CYS A 119 -5.07 -15.90 -1.86
C CYS A 119 -4.55 -14.65 -1.14
N TRP A 120 -3.45 -14.81 -0.40
CA TRP A 120 -2.63 -13.71 0.06
C TRP A 120 -1.68 -13.27 -1.05
N LEU A 121 -1.52 -11.96 -1.21
CA LEU A 121 -0.57 -11.34 -2.12
C LEU A 121 0.35 -10.43 -1.32
N VAL A 122 1.65 -10.70 -1.39
CA VAL A 122 2.64 -10.16 -0.45
C VAL A 122 3.83 -9.55 -1.19
N ASP A 123 4.20 -8.35 -0.77
CA ASP A 123 5.49 -7.74 -1.08
C ASP A 123 6.21 -7.46 0.26
N PRO A 124 7.23 -8.25 0.60
CA PRO A 124 7.96 -8.08 1.86
C PRO A 124 8.71 -6.74 1.95
N LEU A 125 9.12 -6.15 0.83
CA LEU A 125 9.88 -4.89 0.78
C LEU A 125 9.66 -4.15 -0.56
N ASP A 126 8.54 -3.43 -0.67
CA ASP A 126 8.32 -2.53 -1.80
C ASP A 126 9.17 -1.27 -1.62
N GLY A 127 9.76 -0.77 -2.71
CA GLY A 127 10.66 0.37 -2.68
C GLY A 127 12.12 -0.03 -2.49
N THR A 128 12.55 -1.12 -3.14
CA THR A 128 13.98 -1.51 -3.25
C THR A 128 14.90 -0.30 -3.50
N ARG A 129 14.53 0.63 -4.40
CA ARG A 129 15.37 1.81 -4.70
C ARG A 129 15.41 2.80 -3.54
N GLU A 130 14.29 3.00 -2.86
CA GLU A 130 14.16 3.80 -1.64
C GLU A 130 14.98 3.22 -0.49
N PHE A 131 14.98 1.89 -0.34
CA PHE A 131 15.80 1.15 0.61
C PHE A 131 17.29 1.33 0.31
N VAL A 132 17.74 1.05 -0.92
CA VAL A 132 19.15 1.20 -1.32
C VAL A 132 19.62 2.65 -1.17
N ASN A 133 18.78 3.63 -1.52
CA ASN A 133 19.10 5.06 -1.42
C ASN A 133 18.98 5.64 0.00
N ARG A 134 18.63 4.81 0.98
CA ARG A 134 18.53 5.20 2.40
C ARG A 134 17.59 6.38 2.67
N ASN A 135 16.44 6.42 1.99
CA ASN A 135 15.48 7.53 2.16
C ASN A 135 14.26 7.19 3.06
N GLY A 136 14.07 5.92 3.41
CA GLY A 136 13.03 5.46 4.33
C GLY A 136 11.60 5.44 3.75
N GLU A 137 11.44 5.50 2.43
CA GLU A 137 10.14 5.43 1.76
C GLU A 137 9.87 4.04 1.15
N PHE A 138 10.23 2.97 1.88
CA PHE A 138 9.91 1.57 1.54
C PHE A 138 8.79 1.04 2.45
N THR A 139 8.10 0.00 2.01
CA THR A 139 6.94 -0.55 2.72
C THR A 139 6.93 -2.07 2.76
N VAL A 140 6.10 -2.61 3.66
CA VAL A 140 5.71 -4.02 3.71
C VAL A 140 4.24 -4.09 3.30
N ASN A 141 3.89 -4.89 2.30
CA ASN A 141 2.53 -4.99 1.78
C ASN A 141 1.98 -6.40 1.96
N ILE A 142 0.82 -6.53 2.64
CA ILE A 142 0.07 -7.78 2.73
C ILE A 142 -1.36 -7.50 2.28
N ALA A 143 -1.83 -8.22 1.27
CA ALA A 143 -3.20 -8.13 0.78
C ALA A 143 -3.89 -9.48 0.79
N LEU A 144 -5.16 -9.51 1.19
CA LEU A 144 -6.06 -10.61 0.88
C LEU A 144 -6.80 -10.30 -0.42
N ILE A 145 -6.67 -11.20 -1.39
CA ILE A 145 -7.43 -11.18 -2.63
C ILE A 145 -8.57 -12.18 -2.50
N GLU A 146 -9.80 -11.73 -2.75
CA GLU A 146 -11.00 -12.58 -2.84
C GLU A 146 -11.66 -12.30 -4.21
N ASP A 147 -11.88 -13.36 -5.00
CA ASP A 147 -12.45 -13.32 -6.35
C ASP A 147 -11.77 -12.29 -7.28
N GLY A 148 -10.44 -12.19 -7.17
CA GLY A 148 -9.63 -11.27 -7.98
C GLY A 148 -9.68 -9.81 -7.54
N VAL A 149 -10.25 -9.52 -6.35
CA VAL A 149 -10.37 -8.18 -5.77
C VAL A 149 -9.62 -8.11 -4.44
N PRO A 150 -8.83 -7.06 -4.16
CA PRO A 150 -8.19 -6.88 -2.87
C PRO A 150 -9.23 -6.42 -1.83
N THR A 151 -9.57 -7.29 -0.89
CA THR A 151 -10.63 -7.03 0.11
C THR A 151 -10.09 -6.62 1.47
N LEU A 152 -8.85 -6.97 1.80
CA LEU A 152 -8.15 -6.56 3.01
C LEU A 152 -6.69 -6.25 2.65
N GLY A 153 -6.15 -5.16 3.18
CA GLY A 153 -4.78 -4.75 2.94
C GLY A 153 -4.15 -4.12 4.16
N VAL A 154 -2.89 -4.44 4.40
CA VAL A 154 -2.05 -3.82 5.43
C VAL A 154 -0.76 -3.33 4.78
N VAL A 155 -0.45 -2.04 4.96
CA VAL A 155 0.76 -1.40 4.47
C VAL A 155 1.57 -0.89 5.66
N GLY A 156 2.73 -1.49 5.90
CA GLY A 156 3.68 -1.04 6.91
C GLY A 156 4.69 -0.07 6.33
N VAL A 157 5.01 0.99 7.07
CA VAL A 157 6.03 1.98 6.73
C VAL A 157 7.09 1.99 7.84
N PRO A 158 8.09 1.08 7.78
CA PRO A 158 8.91 0.76 8.94
C PRO A 158 9.64 1.97 9.53
N VAL A 159 10.26 2.80 8.67
CA VAL A 159 11.01 3.98 9.14
C VAL A 159 10.11 5.05 9.77
N GLN A 160 8.87 5.16 9.30
CA GLN A 160 7.92 6.15 9.83
C GLN A 160 7.16 5.62 11.04
N GLN A 161 7.25 4.31 11.33
CA GLN A 161 6.45 3.62 12.33
C GLN A 161 4.96 3.92 12.13
N ARG A 162 4.47 3.63 10.92
CA ARG A 162 3.05 3.76 10.55
C ARG A 162 2.58 2.46 9.90
N ILE A 163 1.40 1.98 10.26
CA ILE A 163 0.76 0.81 9.66
C ILE A 163 -0.65 1.18 9.25
N PHE A 164 -0.92 1.14 7.96
CA PHE A 164 -2.22 1.41 7.37
C PHE A 164 -2.97 0.10 7.21
N LEU A 165 -4.25 0.08 7.57
CA LEU A 165 -5.14 -1.06 7.39
C LEU A 165 -6.42 -0.62 6.69
N GLY A 166 -6.82 -1.39 5.68
CA GLY A 166 -8.12 -1.27 5.03
C GLY A 166 -8.77 -2.63 4.87
N ASP A 167 -10.01 -2.77 5.33
CA ASP A 167 -10.85 -3.95 5.14
C ASP A 167 -12.16 -3.50 4.51
N CYS A 168 -12.43 -3.97 3.30
CA CYS A 168 -13.62 -3.66 2.52
C CYS A 168 -14.78 -4.63 2.82
N ASN A 169 -14.56 -5.67 3.64
CA ASN A 169 -15.62 -6.62 3.94
C ASN A 169 -16.71 -5.96 4.81
N PRO A 170 -18.01 -6.02 4.41
CA PRO A 170 -19.08 -5.31 5.12
C PRO A 170 -19.22 -5.64 6.61
N ALA A 171 -18.85 -6.85 7.03
CA ALA A 171 -18.98 -7.29 8.42
C ALA A 171 -17.82 -6.82 9.32
N ARG A 172 -16.70 -6.39 8.72
CA ARG A 172 -15.45 -6.03 9.41
C ARG A 172 -14.81 -4.78 8.82
N HIS A 173 -15.64 -3.91 8.22
CA HIS A 173 -15.15 -2.77 7.47
C HIS A 173 -14.31 -1.85 8.37
N ALA A 174 -13.09 -1.56 7.93
CA ALA A 174 -12.16 -0.73 8.68
C ALA A 174 -11.22 0.02 7.75
N ALA A 175 -10.93 1.28 8.07
CA ALA A 175 -9.91 2.06 7.39
C ALA A 175 -9.22 2.93 8.44
N TYR A 176 -7.99 2.59 8.81
CA TYR A 176 -7.25 3.35 9.82
C TYR A 176 -5.74 3.24 9.64
N VAL A 177 -5.03 4.20 10.21
CA VAL A 177 -3.58 4.15 10.42
C VAL A 177 -3.28 4.00 11.90
N VAL A 178 -2.37 3.09 12.24
CA VAL A 178 -1.77 2.98 13.57
C VAL A 178 -0.40 3.64 13.52
N GLU A 179 -0.13 4.48 14.49
CA GLU A 179 1.15 5.17 14.69
C GLU A 179 1.35 5.50 16.18
N ALA A 180 2.47 6.13 16.53
CA ALA A 180 2.83 6.44 17.93
C ALA A 180 1.74 7.19 18.73
N SER A 181 0.95 8.03 18.05
CA SER A 181 -0.13 8.83 18.63
C SER A 181 -1.42 8.04 18.85
N GLY A 182 -1.49 6.80 18.34
CA GLY A 182 -2.65 5.91 18.44
C GLY A 182 -3.16 5.46 17.08
N ARG A 183 -4.42 5.02 17.07
CA ARG A 183 -5.16 4.57 15.88
C ARG A 183 -6.06 5.70 15.39
N HIS A 184 -5.95 6.08 14.12
CA HIS A 184 -6.72 7.17 13.50
C HIS A 184 -7.45 6.68 12.27
N GLU A 185 -8.72 7.06 12.15
CA GLU A 185 -9.54 6.75 10.97
C GLU A 185 -8.94 7.36 9.70
N LEU A 186 -8.96 6.60 8.61
CA LEU A 186 -8.60 7.07 7.27
C LEU A 186 -9.86 7.45 6.53
N ARG A 187 -9.81 8.60 5.86
CA ARG A 187 -10.89 9.07 5.01
C ARG A 187 -10.33 9.88 3.86
N THR A 188 -10.69 9.48 2.65
CA THR A 188 -10.35 10.25 1.45
C THR A 188 -11.10 11.58 1.42
N ARG A 189 -10.66 12.49 0.55
CA ARG A 189 -11.34 13.78 0.34
C ARG A 189 -12.12 13.78 -0.99
N PRO A 190 -13.26 14.48 -1.05
CA PRO A 190 -13.95 14.72 -2.31
C PRO A 190 -13.10 15.62 -3.21
N TYR A 191 -13.26 15.49 -4.52
CA TYR A 191 -12.66 16.40 -5.48
C TYR A 191 -13.29 17.80 -5.33
N SER A 192 -12.44 18.82 -5.19
CA SER A 192 -12.88 20.21 -5.02
C SER A 192 -12.15 21.12 -6.02
N PRO A 193 -12.78 21.47 -7.16
CA PRO A 193 -12.18 22.39 -8.13
C PRO A 193 -11.99 23.82 -7.57
N PRO A 194 -11.05 24.60 -8.13
CA PRO A 194 -10.10 24.23 -9.17
C PRO A 194 -8.84 23.55 -8.61
N GLY A 195 -8.18 22.76 -9.45
CA GLY A 195 -6.89 22.15 -9.17
C GLY A 195 -6.96 20.77 -8.51
N ILE A 196 -5.84 20.05 -8.57
CA ILE A 196 -5.64 18.74 -7.95
C ILE A 196 -4.20 18.58 -7.44
N THR A 197 -4.06 17.80 -6.37
CA THR A 197 -2.78 17.28 -5.89
C THR A 197 -2.54 15.89 -6.46
N VAL A 198 -1.52 15.77 -7.30
CA VAL A 198 -1.09 14.50 -7.89
C VAL A 198 0.10 13.93 -7.15
N VAL A 199 -0.02 12.71 -6.62
CA VAL A 199 1.14 11.96 -6.13
C VAL A 199 1.74 11.13 -7.26
N ALA A 200 3.05 11.17 -7.37
CA ALA A 200 3.77 10.47 -8.43
C ALA A 200 5.03 9.83 -7.88
N SER A 201 5.55 8.84 -8.61
CA SER A 201 6.77 8.15 -8.21
C SER A 201 7.93 9.14 -8.07
N ARG A 202 8.57 9.18 -6.89
CA ARG A 202 9.93 9.75 -6.71
C ARG A 202 10.95 8.97 -7.55
N SER A 203 10.69 7.67 -7.57
CA SER A 203 11.29 6.55 -8.27
C SER A 203 11.47 6.65 -9.79
N HIS A 204 10.30 6.74 -10.40
CA HIS A 204 10.04 6.21 -11.74
C HIS A 204 9.29 7.25 -12.57
N GLY A 205 9.60 8.53 -12.38
CA GLY A 205 9.14 9.60 -13.26
C GLY A 205 9.74 9.45 -14.65
N GLY A 206 9.02 9.92 -15.66
CA GLY A 206 9.46 9.85 -17.05
C GLY A 206 8.80 10.94 -17.89
N THR A 207 9.40 11.24 -19.04
CA THR A 207 8.93 12.26 -19.99
C THR A 207 7.46 12.06 -20.36
N ARG A 208 7.03 10.79 -20.50
CA ARG A 208 5.64 10.41 -20.79
C ARG A 208 4.67 10.85 -19.69
N LEU A 209 5.02 10.67 -18.41
CA LEU A 209 4.20 11.12 -17.29
C LEU A 209 4.14 12.66 -17.23
N GLU A 210 5.29 13.34 -17.37
CA GLU A 210 5.32 14.81 -17.31
C GLU A 210 4.48 15.44 -18.44
N ALA A 211 4.56 14.90 -19.65
CA ALA A 211 3.73 15.33 -20.77
C ALA A 211 2.24 15.13 -20.47
N TRP A 212 1.86 14.00 -19.89
CA TRP A 212 0.46 13.75 -19.53
C TRP A 212 -0.03 14.66 -18.41
N LEU A 213 0.80 14.97 -17.40
CA LEU A 213 0.44 15.91 -16.33
C LEU A 213 0.19 17.33 -16.85
N GLN A 214 0.91 17.76 -17.89
CA GLN A 214 0.64 19.04 -18.56
C GLN A 214 -0.73 19.04 -19.24
N THR A 215 -1.12 17.94 -19.88
CA THR A 215 -2.48 17.79 -20.45
C THR A 215 -3.54 17.67 -19.37
N LEU A 216 -3.21 17.09 -18.20
CA LEU A 216 -4.13 16.99 -17.07
C LEU A 216 -4.47 18.38 -16.51
N ALA A 217 -3.48 19.29 -16.48
CA ALA A 217 -3.65 20.67 -16.02
C ALA A 217 -4.63 21.48 -16.89
N THR A 218 -4.77 21.15 -18.19
CA THR A 218 -5.77 21.82 -19.04
C THR A 218 -7.21 21.41 -18.69
N THR A 219 -7.38 20.28 -17.99
CA THR A 219 -8.70 19.77 -17.60
C THR A 219 -9.05 20.12 -16.15
N PHE A 220 -8.10 19.97 -15.24
CA PHE A 220 -8.33 20.14 -13.80
C PHE A 220 -7.84 21.48 -13.24
N GLY A 221 -7.15 22.31 -14.03
CA GLY A 221 -6.51 23.53 -13.57
C GLY A 221 -5.13 23.26 -12.98
N GLU A 222 -4.82 23.84 -11.83
CA GLU A 222 -3.50 23.69 -11.21
C GLU A 222 -3.22 22.24 -10.79
N VAL A 223 -2.07 21.70 -11.19
CA VAL A 223 -1.62 20.34 -10.83
C VAL A 223 -0.42 20.42 -9.91
N HIS A 224 -0.65 20.23 -8.61
CA HIS A 224 0.42 20.17 -7.61
C HIS A 224 0.99 18.77 -7.51
N ARG A 225 2.26 18.60 -7.88
CA ARG A 225 2.92 17.29 -7.82
C ARG A 225 3.61 17.05 -6.48
N THR A 226 3.35 15.91 -5.87
CA THR A 226 4.04 15.42 -4.67
C THR A 226 4.80 14.12 -4.97
N PRO A 227 6.15 14.10 -4.97
CA PRO A 227 6.93 12.89 -5.23
C PRO A 227 6.98 11.98 -4.00
N VAL A 228 6.62 10.70 -4.16
CA VAL A 228 6.54 9.70 -3.08
C VAL A 228 6.98 8.31 -3.59
N GLY A 229 7.82 7.62 -2.82
CA GLY A 229 8.22 6.22 -3.05
C GLY A 229 7.09 5.21 -2.82
N SER A 230 7.25 3.97 -3.31
CA SER A 230 6.49 2.78 -2.87
C SER A 230 4.93 2.91 -2.82
N SER A 231 4.25 2.04 -2.09
CA SER A 231 2.80 2.01 -1.91
C SER A 231 2.25 3.20 -1.08
N LEU A 232 3.14 3.98 -0.45
CA LEU A 232 2.83 5.24 0.28
C LEU A 232 2.01 6.25 -0.52
N LYS A 233 2.09 6.21 -1.87
CA LYS A 233 1.26 7.05 -2.74
C LYS A 233 -0.23 6.86 -2.46
N PHE A 234 -0.70 5.63 -2.38
CA PHE A 234 -2.08 5.30 -2.04
C PHE A 234 -2.44 5.73 -0.62
N CYS A 235 -1.50 5.58 0.32
CA CYS A 235 -1.70 6.00 1.71
C CYS A 235 -1.98 7.52 1.82
N LEU A 236 -1.30 8.35 1.02
CA LEU A 236 -1.59 9.79 0.99
C LEU A 236 -2.98 10.11 0.42
N LEU A 237 -3.48 9.33 -0.54
CA LEU A 237 -4.86 9.45 -1.01
C LEU A 237 -5.85 9.06 0.10
N ALA A 238 -5.61 7.93 0.77
CA ALA A 238 -6.42 7.42 1.87
C ALA A 238 -6.48 8.38 3.08
N GLU A 239 -5.41 9.15 3.30
CA GLU A 239 -5.35 10.23 4.30
C GLU A 239 -6.05 11.53 3.87
N GLY A 240 -6.56 11.62 2.64
CA GLY A 240 -7.15 12.84 2.10
C GLY A 240 -6.12 13.96 1.81
N ARG A 241 -4.84 13.59 1.65
CA ARG A 241 -3.74 14.55 1.40
C ARG A 241 -3.42 14.74 -0.08
N ALA A 242 -3.94 13.86 -0.94
CA ALA A 242 -3.82 13.95 -2.40
C ALA A 242 -5.13 13.56 -3.06
N ASP A 243 -5.31 13.95 -4.32
CA ASP A 243 -6.52 13.67 -5.10
C ASP A 243 -6.34 12.51 -6.06
N PHE A 244 -5.14 12.38 -6.65
CA PHE A 244 -4.94 11.53 -7.82
C PHE A 244 -3.54 10.94 -7.89
N TYR A 245 -3.43 9.71 -8.40
CA TYR A 245 -2.18 9.01 -8.64
C TYR A 245 -2.24 8.23 -9.98
N PRO A 246 -1.57 8.72 -11.05
CA PRO A 246 -1.39 7.95 -12.27
C PRO A 246 -0.15 7.06 -12.22
N ARG A 247 -0.26 5.83 -12.71
CA ARG A 247 0.88 4.92 -12.94
C ARG A 247 0.91 4.45 -14.40
N LEU A 248 1.89 4.98 -15.14
CA LEU A 248 2.13 4.72 -16.58
C LEU A 248 3.37 3.86 -16.83
N GLY A 249 3.83 3.15 -15.81
CA GLY A 249 5.04 2.33 -15.87
C GLY A 249 4.84 1.05 -15.07
N PRO A 250 5.67 0.02 -15.32
CA PRO A 250 5.44 -1.31 -14.77
C PRO A 250 5.41 -1.29 -13.24
N THR A 251 4.54 -2.14 -12.70
CA THR A 251 4.40 -2.51 -11.27
C THR A 251 3.88 -3.94 -11.24
N SER A 252 4.18 -4.66 -10.18
CA SER A 252 3.58 -5.96 -9.92
C SER A 252 2.31 -5.84 -9.09
N GLU A 253 1.43 -6.84 -9.17
CA GLU A 253 0.16 -6.89 -8.44
C GLU A 253 0.37 -6.74 -6.93
N TRP A 254 1.47 -7.30 -6.39
CA TRP A 254 1.84 -7.21 -4.97
C TRP A 254 2.28 -5.80 -4.52
N ASP A 255 2.84 -4.96 -5.42
CA ASP A 255 3.21 -3.58 -5.11
C ASP A 255 2.00 -2.71 -4.72
N ILE A 256 0.81 -3.05 -5.22
CA ILE A 256 -0.37 -2.17 -5.14
C ILE A 256 -1.56 -2.78 -4.42
N ALA A 257 -1.68 -4.11 -4.32
CA ALA A 257 -2.90 -4.74 -3.82
C ALA A 257 -3.28 -4.29 -2.41
N ALA A 258 -2.31 -4.29 -1.48
CA ALA A 258 -2.55 -3.93 -0.09
C ALA A 258 -3.01 -2.47 0.02
N ALA A 259 -2.29 -1.59 -0.66
CA ALA A 259 -2.57 -0.16 -0.69
C ALA A 259 -3.89 0.18 -1.43
N SER A 260 -4.30 -0.67 -2.38
CA SER A 260 -5.58 -0.56 -3.08
C SER A 260 -6.75 -0.88 -2.15
N ALA A 261 -6.64 -1.92 -1.31
CA ALA A 261 -7.63 -2.22 -0.27
C ALA A 261 -7.70 -1.11 0.80
N VAL A 262 -6.54 -0.58 1.23
CA VAL A 262 -6.47 0.59 2.12
C VAL A 262 -7.22 1.78 1.54
N LEU A 263 -6.95 2.13 0.28
CA LEU A 263 -7.59 3.25 -0.38
C LEU A 263 -9.10 3.02 -0.57
N ALA A 264 -9.50 1.82 -0.99
CA ALA A 264 -10.90 1.48 -1.21
C ALA A 264 -11.71 1.57 0.09
N ALA A 265 -11.20 1.01 1.20
CA ALA A 265 -11.85 1.10 2.51
C ALA A 265 -11.95 2.55 3.02
N ALA A 266 -10.98 3.40 2.67
CA ALA A 266 -11.00 4.83 3.02
C ALA A 266 -11.94 5.68 2.14
N GLY A 267 -12.56 5.10 1.10
CA GLY A 267 -13.51 5.77 0.20
C GLY A 267 -12.95 6.17 -1.17
N GLY A 268 -11.76 5.71 -1.54
CA GLY A 268 -11.14 5.96 -2.84
C GLY A 268 -11.33 4.81 -3.84
N ILE A 269 -10.68 4.93 -5.00
CA ILE A 269 -10.75 3.93 -6.08
C ILE A 269 -9.40 3.71 -6.75
N VAL A 270 -9.24 2.53 -7.33
CA VAL A 270 -8.15 2.17 -8.26
C VAL A 270 -8.77 1.58 -9.52
N ARG A 271 -8.41 2.11 -10.69
CA ARG A 271 -9.00 1.74 -11.97
C ARG A 271 -7.96 1.79 -13.08
N GLN A 272 -8.16 0.97 -14.10
CA GLN A 272 -7.50 1.18 -15.38
C GLN A 272 -8.01 2.48 -16.03
N PHE A 273 -7.25 3.04 -16.96
CA PHE A 273 -7.64 4.27 -17.67
C PHE A 273 -8.88 4.11 -18.56
N ASP A 274 -9.25 2.88 -18.91
CA ASP A 274 -10.52 2.54 -19.57
C ASP A 274 -11.71 2.38 -18.61
N GLY A 275 -11.50 2.64 -17.31
CA GLY A 275 -12.52 2.56 -16.25
C GLY A 275 -12.74 1.17 -15.69
N THR A 276 -12.14 0.13 -16.26
CA THR A 276 -12.26 -1.24 -15.75
C THR A 276 -11.48 -1.42 -14.44
N PRO A 277 -11.85 -2.40 -13.58
CA PRO A 277 -11.05 -2.74 -12.41
C PRO A 277 -9.62 -3.17 -12.78
N VAL A 278 -8.65 -2.93 -11.90
CA VAL A 278 -7.33 -3.56 -12.00
C VAL A 278 -7.47 -5.01 -11.53
N PRO A 279 -7.12 -6.02 -12.35
CA PRO A 279 -7.32 -7.41 -11.99
C PRO A 279 -6.15 -7.97 -11.18
N TYR A 280 -6.43 -8.85 -10.22
CA TYR A 280 -5.43 -9.55 -9.38
C TYR A 280 -5.55 -11.07 -9.54
N ASN A 281 -4.42 -11.77 -9.63
CA ASN A 281 -4.32 -13.21 -9.87
C ASN A 281 -5.11 -13.70 -11.12
N ALA A 282 -5.32 -12.83 -12.11
CA ALA A 282 -6.20 -13.10 -13.26
C ALA A 282 -5.47 -13.51 -14.55
N LYS A 283 -4.14 -13.49 -14.55
CA LYS A 283 -3.30 -13.77 -15.71
C LYS A 283 -1.94 -14.34 -15.28
N GLU A 284 -1.19 -14.85 -16.25
CA GLU A 284 0.12 -15.48 -16.03
C GLU A 284 1.17 -14.52 -15.46
N SER A 285 1.25 -13.31 -16.02
CA SER A 285 2.13 -12.26 -15.52
C SER A 285 1.50 -11.52 -14.34
N PHE A 286 2.27 -11.25 -13.30
CA PHE A 286 1.86 -10.38 -12.19
C PHE A 286 2.02 -8.89 -12.50
N LEU A 287 2.35 -8.50 -13.73
CA LEU A 287 2.46 -7.07 -14.07
C LEU A 287 1.07 -6.43 -14.15
N ASN A 288 0.91 -5.29 -13.50
CA ASN A 288 -0.31 -4.49 -13.61
C ASN A 288 -0.41 -3.79 -14.98
N PRO A 289 -1.63 -3.59 -15.49
CA PRO A 289 -1.88 -2.60 -16.53
C PRO A 289 -1.59 -1.18 -16.02
N GLU A 290 -1.56 -0.20 -16.93
CA GLU A 290 -1.55 1.21 -16.54
C GLU A 290 -2.85 1.55 -15.80
N PHE A 291 -2.73 2.24 -14.68
CA PHE A 291 -3.87 2.54 -13.81
C PHE A 291 -3.79 3.95 -13.24
N TYR A 292 -4.91 4.40 -12.70
CA TYR A 292 -4.96 5.51 -11.78
C TYR A 292 -5.62 5.12 -10.46
N ALA A 293 -5.22 5.80 -9.40
CA ALA A 293 -5.92 5.81 -8.12
C ALA A 293 -6.43 7.22 -7.82
N ALA A 294 -7.60 7.33 -7.20
CA ALA A 294 -8.21 8.60 -6.87
C ALA A 294 -8.87 8.59 -5.50
N ALA A 295 -8.81 9.73 -4.81
CA ALA A 295 -9.39 9.90 -3.48
C ALA A 295 -10.92 9.92 -3.52
N ASP A 296 -11.51 10.56 -4.53
CA ASP A 296 -12.96 10.67 -4.66
C ASP A 296 -13.51 9.59 -5.61
N ALA A 297 -14.05 8.51 -5.03
CA ALA A 297 -14.71 7.45 -5.77
C ALA A 297 -15.97 7.89 -6.54
N SER A 298 -16.61 8.97 -6.09
CA SER A 298 -17.89 9.45 -6.64
C SER A 298 -17.71 10.37 -7.85
N HIS A 299 -16.53 11.00 -7.98
CA HIS A 299 -16.21 11.83 -9.12
C HIS A 299 -15.97 10.97 -10.38
N PRO A 300 -16.56 11.29 -11.54
CA PRO A 300 -16.44 10.49 -12.75
C PRO A 300 -15.11 10.75 -13.49
N TRP A 301 -13.97 10.49 -12.84
CA TRP A 301 -12.61 10.79 -13.34
C TRP A 301 -12.42 10.43 -14.81
N GLN A 302 -12.78 9.21 -15.20
CA GLN A 302 -12.61 8.70 -16.57
C GLN A 302 -13.19 9.62 -17.65
N LYS A 303 -14.31 10.31 -17.38
CA LYS A 303 -14.94 11.22 -18.34
C LYS A 303 -14.14 12.50 -18.59
N HIS A 304 -13.22 12.81 -17.67
CA HIS A 304 -12.43 14.04 -17.63
C HIS A 304 -10.93 13.79 -17.83
N LEU A 305 -10.46 12.53 -17.78
CA LEU A 305 -9.04 12.25 -18.00
C LEU A 305 -8.66 12.49 -19.47
N PRO A 306 -7.57 13.23 -19.75
CA PRO A 306 -7.05 13.35 -21.10
C PRO A 306 -6.52 11.98 -21.57
N PRO A 307 -6.52 11.71 -22.89
CA PRO A 307 -6.00 10.48 -23.43
C PRO A 307 -4.54 10.28 -23.03
N LEU A 308 -4.15 9.03 -22.79
CA LEU A 308 -2.76 8.72 -22.48
C LEU A 308 -1.86 9.04 -23.69
N PRO A 309 -0.66 9.59 -23.47
CA PRO A 309 0.33 9.76 -24.53
C PRO A 309 0.73 8.38 -25.08
N ARG A 310 0.88 8.33 -26.42
CA ARG A 310 1.41 7.16 -27.14
C ARG A 310 2.89 6.96 -26.86
#